data_AF-A0A832FG89-F1
#
_entry.id   AF-A0A832FG89-F1
#
_cell.length_a   1.000
_cell.length_b   1.000
_cell.length_c   1.000
_cell.angle_alpha   90.00
_cell.angle_beta   90.00
_cell.angle_gamma   90.00
#
_symmetry.space_group_name_H-M   'P 1'
#
loop_
_entity.id
_entity.type
_entity.pdbx_description
1 polymer ?
#
loop_
_entity_poly.entity_id
_entity_poly.type
_entity_poly.pdbx_seq_one_letter_code
_entity_poly.pdbx_strand_id
1 'polypeptide(L)' 'MEGRLLKVAFQGEIGAYSEVAVYKCFGVKVQPIPCKIFQEVFSRVDSGLADYGVL' A
#
# COMPACT_ATOMS: atom_id res chain seq x y z
N MET A 1 20.17 -8.43 -9.56
CA MET A 1 19.50 -8.06 -8.30
C MET A 1 18.02 -7.92 -8.66
N GLU A 2 17.20 -8.90 -8.28
CA GLU A 2 15.75 -8.84 -8.51
C GLU A 2 15.21 -7.62 -7.77
N GLY A 3 14.64 -6.64 -8.48
CA GLY A 3 14.14 -5.41 -7.88
C GLY A 3 12.97 -5.72 -6.94
N ARG A 4 13.10 -5.37 -5.66
CA ARG A 4 12.01 -5.53 -4.69
C ARG A 4 10.78 -4.75 -5.16
N LEU A 5 9.61 -5.40 -5.17
CA LEU A 5 8.33 -4.72 -5.41
C LEU A 5 8.06 -3.72 -4.28
N LEU A 6 7.63 -2.51 -4.67
CA LEU A 6 7.21 -1.49 -3.70
C LEU A 6 5.97 -1.99 -2.95
N LYS A 7 6.02 -1.92 -1.62
CA LYS A 7 4.91 -2.25 -0.72
C LYS A 7 4.13 -0.98 -0.43
N VAL A 8 2.84 -0.96 -0.74
CA VAL A 8 2.01 0.24 -0.56
C VAL A 8 0.82 -0.09 0.32
N ALA A 9 0.80 0.47 1.53
CA ALA A 9 -0.31 0.32 2.45
C ALA A 9 -1.48 1.24 2.07
N PHE A 10 -2.71 0.76 2.26
CA PHE A 10 -3.91 1.56 2.03
C PHE A 10 -5.03 1.11 2.96
N GLN A 11 -5.97 2.00 3.29
CA GLN A 11 -7.14 1.63 4.08
C GLN A 11 -8.22 1.03 3.17
N GLY A 12 -8.70 -0.16 3.53
CA GLY A 12 -9.73 -0.90 2.80
C GLY A 12 -9.38 -2.37 2.63
N GLU A 13 -10.08 -3.00 1.69
CA GLU A 13 -9.89 -4.40 1.31
C GLU A 13 -9.41 -4.48 -0.15
N ILE A 14 -8.95 -5.67 -0.56
CA ILE A 14 -8.65 -5.93 -1.98
C ILE A 14 -9.94 -5.75 -2.79
N GLY A 15 -9.87 -5.01 -3.89
CA GLY A 15 -10.99 -4.58 -4.71
C GLY A 15 -11.58 -3.21 -4.34
N ALA A 16 -11.13 -2.58 -3.25
CA ALA A 16 -11.59 -1.24 -2.88
C ALA A 16 -11.05 -0.16 -3.84
N TYR A 17 -11.72 1.00 -3.88
CA TYR A 17 -11.24 2.16 -4.64
C TYR A 17 -9.84 2.60 -4.24
N SER A 18 -9.47 2.42 -2.97
CA SER A 18 -8.13 2.70 -2.46
C SER A 18 -7.06 1.80 -3.10
N GLU A 19 -7.36 0.55 -3.45
CA GLU A 19 -6.42 -0.31 -4.19
C GLU A 19 -6.24 0.21 -5.63
N VAL A 20 -7.32 0.66 -6.26
CA VAL A 20 -7.24 1.32 -7.59
C VAL A 20 -6.36 2.56 -7.52
N ALA A 21 -6.43 3.33 -6.43
CA ALA A 21 -5.55 4.48 -6.22
C ALA A 21 -4.08 4.06 -6.08
N VAL A 22 -3.78 2.96 -5.38
CA VAL A 22 -2.42 2.38 -5.33
C VAL A 22 -1.91 2.10 -6.74
N TYR A 23 -2.66 1.38 -7.57
CA TYR A 23 -2.21 1.06 -8.93
C TYR A 23 -2.10 2.31 -9.83
N LYS A 24 -2.94 3.32 -9.64
CA LYS A 24 -2.85 4.59 -10.38
C LYS A 24 -1.59 5.39 -10.01
N CYS A 25 -1.19 5.38 -8.75
CA CYS A 25 -0.02 6.13 -8.26
C CYS A 25 1.30 5.42 -8.56
N PHE A 26 1.35 4.08 -8.46
CA PHE A 26 2.61 3.33 -8.48
C PHE A 26 2.71 2.31 -9.63
N GLY A 27 1.68 2.17 -10.46
CA GLY A 27 1.59 1.15 -11.49
C GLY A 27 1.25 -0.24 -10.93
N VAL A 28 1.23 -1.26 -11.81
CA VAL A 28 0.80 -2.62 -11.45
C VAL A 28 1.92 -3.49 -10.83
N LYS A 29 3.17 -3.03 -10.86
CA LYS A 29 4.33 -3.74 -10.29
C LYS A 29 4.58 -3.31 -8.85
N VAL A 30 3.55 -3.41 -8.02
CA VAL A 30 3.59 -3.12 -6.58
C VAL A 30 2.88 -4.21 -5.80
N GLN A 31 3.18 -4.30 -4.51
CA GLN A 31 2.47 -5.15 -3.56
C GLN A 31 1.55 -4.27 -2.71
N PRO A 32 0.23 -4.23 -3.00
CA PRO A 32 -0.72 -3.51 -2.16
C PRO A 32 -0.91 -4.24 -0.82
N ILE A 33 -1.02 -3.47 0.26
CA ILE A 33 -1.19 -3.96 1.63
C ILE A 33 -2.47 -3.37 2.23
N PRO A 34 -3.59 -4.12 2.26
CA PRO A 34 -4.83 -3.64 2.84
C PRO A 34 -4.69 -3.48 4.37
N CYS A 35 -5.30 -2.42 4.88
CA CYS A 35 -5.34 -2.06 6.29
C CYS A 35 -6.78 -1.81 6.72
N LYS A 36 -7.15 -2.26 7.93
CA LYS A 36 -8.52 -2.12 8.42
C LYS A 36 -8.89 -0.67 8.70
N ILE A 37 -7.93 0.08 9.24
CA ILE A 37 -8.09 1.48 9.63
C ILE A 37 -6.90 2.30 9.16
N PHE A 38 -7.08 3.62 9.01
CA PHE A 38 -6.02 4.51 8.54
C PHE A 38 -4.78 4.47 9.43
N GLN A 39 -4.94 4.34 10.76
CA GLN A 39 -3.83 4.23 11.70
C GLN A 39 -2.86 3.10 11.34
N GLU A 40 -3.36 1.97 10.82
CA GLU A 40 -2.50 0.86 10.39
C GLU A 40 -1.65 1.24 9.16
N VAL A 41 -2.15 2.08 8.25
CA VAL A 41 -1.39 2.58 7.10
C VAL A 41 -0.19 3.38 7.61
N PHE A 42 -0.41 4.32 8.52
CA PHE A 42 0.67 5.11 9.13
C PHE A 42 1.69 4.23 9.86
N SER A 43 1.23 3.33 10.74
CA SER A 43 2.12 2.46 11.51
C SER A 43 2.96 1.55 10.61
N ARG A 44 2.42 1.07 9.49
CA ARG A 44 3.18 0.23 8.54
C ARG A 44 4.26 1.02 7.80
N VAL A 45 3.99 2.27 7.45
CA VAL A 45 5.01 3.14 6.85
C VAL A 45 6.11 3.46 7.87
N ASP A 46 5.73 3.86 9.09
CA ASP A 46 6.67 4.21 10.17
C ASP A 46 7.58 3.03 10.57
N SER A 47 7.03 1.82 10.62
CA SER A 47 7.79 0.59 10.91
C SER A 47 8.59 0.03 9.72
N GLY A 48 8.51 0.63 8.54
CA GLY A 48 9.15 0.12 7.32
C GLY A 48 8.53 -1.16 6.74
N LEU A 49 7.34 -1.54 7.23
CA LEU A 49 6.56 -2.67 6.69
C LEU A 49 5.88 -2.33 5.36
N ALA A 50 5.68 -1.04 5.07
CA ALA A 50 5.29 -0.50 3.78
C ALA A 50 6.26 0.61 3.37
N ASP A 51 6.52 0.71 2.07
CA ASP A 51 7.38 1.75 1.51
C ASP A 51 6.59 3.08 1.35
N TYR A 52 5.28 3.01 1.11
CA TYR A 52 4.36 4.15 1.00
C TYR A 52 2.98 3.85 1.57
N GLY A 53 2.20 4.91 1.83
CA GLY A 53 0.79 4.85 2.23
C GLY A 53 -0.11 5.64 1.28
N VAL A 54 -1.30 5.13 0.97
CA VAL A 54 -2.37 5.82 0.24
C VAL A 54 -3.56 5.98 1.19
N LEU A 55 -4.03 7.22 1.35
CA LEU A 55 -5.10 7.63 2.26
C LEU A 55 -6.27 8.24 1.49
#